data_AF-A0A310SKC9-F1
#
_entry.id   AF-A0A310SKC9-F1
#
_cell.length_a   1.000
_cell.length_b   1.000
_cell.length_c   1.000
_cell.angle_alpha   90.00
_cell.angle_beta   90.00
_cell.angle_gamma   90.00
#
_symmetry.space_group_name_H-M   'P 1'
#
loop_
_entity.id
_entity.type
_entity.pdbx_description
1 polymer ?
#
loop_
_entity_poly.entity_id
_entity_poly.type
_entity_poly.pdbx_seq_one_letter_code
_entity_poly.pdbx_strand_id
1 'polypeptide(L)'
;MYYDCAVSDLYAKYNCTYCQEDISGLRVRCVECPDFDLCLQCFSAGAEIGPHKNDHSYQFMDSGTISIFNGRGNWTAREQLRLLDAIEQFGFGNWEDISKHIETRTPEAKEEYIARYLDGNIGKHTWPPTESYKPNLTDQTKSDHGPLSPDLTSRLPPLDITPEEAAQLGYMPQRDDFERDYNHEAESLVSSLFLNPAEDDDLDIALKLAQVDMYTNNLRERARRKRVVRDYQLVSAFFASSRKDKTMRKKQSKEEREFRDRMRVFAQFYTAQEYEQFLTNLERERELRLRLSELYRYREHGITRHEECSHFEQVMAQTQGQNDTLDHWNDKKSGSSGPSTPIHRHTSKKREEEKSYSSTDRKYIAKDLPSSSFSVNQANPNRTTTQANQWAEPDNNPNSSSQHSTSSSSVTEKNYAATTSGKSCATTGDSEERDIEMEAAAHLLTKQEKSLCLQLDLKPTQYLTQKTLLLQEYLNGNRRSGVVPQSEPEIMKVSVVCLLLLVAVVYVAARPDEAQYTNKFDNINVDEILQSDRLLNNYFKCLMEEGRCTAEGNELKKVLPNALATDCQKCSEKQKEITKKVIKFLVNNKPEMWNKLADKYDPERKYRTKYEQEAKKIGIEV
;
A
#
# COMPACT_ATOMS: atom_id res chain seq x y z
N MET A 1 16.05 25.64 -55.49
CA MET A 1 14.89 25.49 -56.39
C MET A 1 14.00 24.45 -55.77
N TYR A 2 12.74 24.79 -55.48
CA TYR A 2 11.81 23.85 -54.85
C TYR A 2 11.36 22.82 -55.88
N TYR A 3 11.41 21.54 -55.52
CA TYR A 3 10.73 20.47 -56.26
C TYR A 3 9.27 20.44 -55.78
N ASP A 4 8.43 21.28 -56.36
CA ASP A 4 6.97 21.10 -56.27
C ASP A 4 6.56 19.95 -57.21
N CYS A 5 6.87 18.72 -56.81
CA CYS A 5 6.12 17.56 -57.25
C CYS A 5 4.96 17.44 -56.26
N ALA A 6 3.77 17.90 -56.64
CA ALA A 6 2.63 17.86 -55.74
C ALA A 6 2.33 16.39 -55.39
N VAL A 7 1.93 16.11 -54.16
CA VAL A 7 1.52 14.75 -53.75
C VAL A 7 0.43 14.17 -54.67
N SER A 8 -0.39 15.06 -55.25
CA SER A 8 -1.34 14.80 -56.33
C SER A 8 -0.77 14.11 -57.57
N ASP A 9 0.46 14.46 -58.00
CA ASP A 9 1.10 13.94 -59.22
C ASP A 9 1.54 12.47 -59.09
N LEU A 10 1.62 11.94 -57.87
CA LEU A 10 1.89 10.52 -57.60
C LEU A 10 0.62 9.64 -57.74
N TYR A 11 -0.56 10.25 -57.83
CA TYR A 11 -1.84 9.57 -57.97
C TYR A 11 -2.47 9.72 -59.36
N ALA A 12 -1.95 10.63 -60.19
CA ALA A 12 -2.39 10.79 -61.57
C ALA A 12 -2.01 9.56 -62.42
N LYS A 13 -2.97 9.08 -63.22
CA LYS A 13 -2.68 8.12 -64.29
C LYS A 13 -2.09 8.88 -65.48
N TYR A 14 -0.99 8.39 -66.03
CA TYR A 14 -0.35 8.96 -67.21
C TYR A 14 -0.38 7.95 -68.35
N ASN A 15 -0.73 8.42 -69.54
CA ASN A 15 -0.78 7.63 -70.76
C ASN A 15 0.39 8.03 -71.66
N CYS A 16 0.98 7.05 -72.35
CA CYS A 16 2.05 7.30 -73.30
C CYS A 16 1.51 8.15 -74.47
N THR A 17 2.06 9.33 -74.71
CA THR A 17 1.61 10.23 -75.78
C THR A 17 1.74 9.59 -77.19
N TYR A 18 2.58 8.56 -77.34
CA TYR A 18 2.76 7.81 -78.58
C TYR A 18 1.82 6.59 -78.73
N CYS A 19 1.90 5.60 -77.83
CA CYS A 19 1.08 4.37 -77.94
C CYS A 19 -0.30 4.44 -77.25
N GLN A 20 -0.58 5.52 -76.52
CA GLN A 20 -1.82 5.76 -75.75
C GLN A 20 -2.08 4.81 -74.56
N GLU A 21 -1.23 3.79 -74.37
CA GLU A 21 -1.31 2.86 -73.23
C GLU A 21 -0.97 3.52 -71.89
N ASP A 22 -1.55 3.03 -70.80
CA ASP A 22 -1.27 3.45 -69.42
C ASP A 22 0.20 3.17 -69.05
N ILE A 23 0.96 4.20 -68.64
CA ILE A 23 2.33 4.04 -68.16
C ILE A 23 2.28 3.56 -66.70
N SER A 24 2.71 2.32 -66.47
CA SER A 24 2.91 1.78 -65.12
C SER A 24 4.38 1.84 -64.71
N GLY A 25 4.66 2.47 -63.56
CA GLY A 25 6.01 2.61 -63.01
C GLY A 25 6.77 3.84 -63.54
N LEU A 26 7.82 3.62 -64.32
CA LEU A 26 8.75 4.67 -64.76
C LEU A 26 8.26 5.31 -66.07
N ARG A 27 7.89 6.60 -66.03
CA ARG A 27 7.60 7.40 -67.23
C ARG A 27 8.81 8.23 -67.65
N VAL A 28 8.91 8.51 -68.94
CA VAL A 28 9.96 9.35 -69.53
C VAL A 28 9.32 10.63 -70.07
N ARG A 29 9.48 11.73 -69.35
CA ARG A 29 8.95 13.04 -69.71
C ARG A 29 9.91 13.78 -70.61
N CYS A 30 9.44 14.33 -71.73
CA CYS A 30 10.23 15.29 -72.50
C CYS A 30 10.29 16.63 -71.75
N VAL A 31 11.47 17.23 -71.62
CA VAL A 31 11.65 18.55 -70.99
C VAL A 31 11.33 19.69 -71.97
N GLU A 32 11.44 19.42 -73.27
CA GLU A 32 11.30 20.42 -74.34
C GLU A 32 9.88 20.45 -74.96
N CYS A 33 9.11 19.38 -74.82
CA CYS A 33 7.73 19.30 -75.31
C CYS A 33 6.74 19.39 -74.14
N PRO A 34 5.73 20.27 -74.20
CA PRO A 34 4.71 20.36 -73.16
C PRO A 34 3.89 19.07 -73.10
N ASP A 35 3.63 18.59 -71.88
CA ASP A 35 2.77 17.45 -71.54
C ASP A 35 3.04 16.17 -72.36
N PHE A 36 4.32 15.93 -72.68
CA PHE A 36 4.75 14.79 -73.49
C PHE A 36 5.46 13.73 -72.64
N ASP A 37 4.74 12.67 -72.29
CA ASP A 37 5.21 11.54 -71.48
C ASP A 37 5.25 10.25 -72.33
N LEU A 38 6.38 9.54 -72.34
CA LEU A 38 6.58 8.26 -73.03
C LEU A 38 6.67 7.10 -72.04
N CYS A 39 6.14 5.93 -72.44
CA CYS A 39 6.50 4.67 -71.79
C CYS A 39 7.93 4.26 -72.19
N LEU A 40 8.59 3.43 -71.37
CA LEU A 40 9.96 2.97 -71.63
C LEU A 40 10.13 2.27 -72.99
N GLN A 41 9.11 1.57 -73.47
CA GLN A 41 9.15 0.89 -74.76
C GLN A 41 9.19 1.89 -75.93
N CYS A 42 8.30 2.88 -75.94
CA CYS A 42 8.29 3.94 -76.97
C CYS A 42 9.56 4.81 -76.91
N PHE A 43 10.05 5.11 -75.71
CA PHE A 43 11.33 5.81 -75.54
C PHE A 43 12.50 4.98 -76.12
N SER A 44 12.61 3.69 -75.78
CA SER A 44 13.67 2.80 -76.30
C SER A 44 13.59 2.55 -77.81
N ALA A 45 12.39 2.68 -78.40
CA ALA A 45 12.17 2.62 -79.84
C ALA A 45 12.49 3.94 -80.57
N GLY A 46 12.84 5.01 -79.84
CA GLY A 46 13.13 6.33 -80.41
C GLY A 46 11.92 7.00 -81.06
N ALA A 47 10.73 6.80 -80.48
CA ALA A 47 9.45 7.20 -81.07
C ALA A 47 9.29 8.73 -81.18
N GLU A 48 9.01 9.20 -82.41
CA GLU A 48 8.78 10.62 -82.71
C GLU A 48 7.34 10.86 -83.18
N ILE A 49 6.71 11.95 -82.73
CA ILE A 49 5.37 12.35 -83.19
C ILE A 49 5.19 13.87 -83.07
N GLY A 50 4.64 14.49 -84.12
CA GLY A 50 4.43 15.95 -84.16
C GLY A 50 5.74 16.74 -83.99
N PRO A 51 5.81 17.71 -83.05
CA PRO A 51 7.01 18.50 -82.80
C PRO A 51 8.06 17.79 -81.91
N HIS A 52 7.80 16.56 -81.45
CA HIS A 52 8.73 15.82 -80.59
C HIS A 52 9.81 15.10 -81.41
N LYS A 53 11.07 15.21 -80.97
CA LYS A 53 12.22 14.48 -81.51
C LYS A 53 12.91 13.64 -80.44
N ASN A 54 13.54 12.54 -80.90
CA ASN A 54 14.16 11.55 -80.01
C ASN A 54 15.52 11.98 -79.42
N ASP A 55 16.03 13.13 -79.84
CA ASP A 55 17.24 13.79 -79.33
C ASP A 55 16.96 14.89 -78.29
N HIS A 56 15.68 15.19 -78.01
CA HIS A 56 15.28 16.13 -76.96
C HIS A 56 15.77 15.69 -75.57
N SER A 57 15.88 16.64 -74.66
CA SER A 57 16.19 16.40 -73.26
C SER A 57 15.02 15.70 -72.56
N TYR A 58 15.31 14.62 -71.82
CA TYR A 58 14.30 13.83 -71.09
C TYR A 58 14.54 13.80 -69.57
N GLN A 59 13.46 13.64 -68.81
CA GLN A 59 13.45 13.42 -67.37
C GLN A 59 12.73 12.10 -67.05
N PHE A 60 13.39 11.21 -66.31
CA PHE A 60 12.78 10.00 -65.78
C PHE A 60 12.02 10.32 -64.49
N MET A 61 10.76 9.88 -64.40
CA MET A 61 9.90 10.09 -63.23
C MET A 61 9.33 8.73 -62.80
N ASP A 62 9.68 8.26 -61.59
CA ASP A 62 9.05 7.06 -61.00
C ASP A 62 7.70 7.42 -60.37
N SER A 63 6.69 6.59 -60.63
CA SER A 63 5.36 6.68 -60.02
C SER A 63 5.32 6.09 -58.60
N GLY A 64 6.41 6.19 -57.85
CA GLY A 64 6.57 5.64 -56.50
C GLY A 64 6.52 4.11 -56.41
N THR A 65 6.86 3.40 -57.50
CA THR A 65 6.82 1.93 -57.57
C THR A 65 8.07 1.26 -57.00
N ILE A 66 9.16 2.01 -56.82
CA ILE A 66 10.38 1.54 -56.19
C ILE A 66 10.16 1.41 -54.67
N SER A 67 10.75 0.37 -54.06
CA SER A 67 10.83 0.28 -52.60
C SER A 67 11.94 1.19 -52.08
N ILE A 68 11.59 2.10 -51.17
CA ILE A 68 12.53 3.05 -50.55
C ILE A 68 13.33 2.46 -49.38
N PHE A 69 12.96 1.28 -48.89
CA PHE A 69 13.60 0.64 -47.74
C PHE A 69 14.01 -0.80 -48.07
N ASN A 70 15.30 -1.02 -48.34
CA ASN A 70 15.84 -2.37 -48.53
C ASN A 70 15.67 -3.20 -47.24
N GLY A 71 14.72 -4.15 -47.22
CA GLY A 71 14.43 -4.98 -46.05
C GLY A 71 13.25 -5.94 -46.26
N ARG A 72 12.84 -6.62 -45.18
CA ARG A 72 11.64 -7.48 -45.20
C ARG A 72 10.40 -6.61 -45.47
N GLY A 73 9.49 -7.10 -46.32
CA GLY A 73 8.30 -6.39 -46.76
C GLY A 73 8.56 -5.57 -48.02
N ASN A 74 7.91 -5.94 -49.13
CA ASN A 74 8.03 -5.26 -50.43
C ASN A 74 7.20 -3.96 -50.47
N TRP A 75 7.31 -3.12 -49.44
CA TRP A 75 6.58 -1.84 -49.38
C TRP A 75 7.14 -0.87 -50.42
N THR A 76 6.28 -0.45 -51.35
CA THR A 76 6.59 0.60 -52.33
C THR A 76 6.57 1.99 -51.71
N ALA A 77 7.27 2.96 -52.31
CA ALA A 77 7.21 4.36 -51.88
C ALA A 77 5.76 4.88 -51.82
N ARG A 78 4.93 4.46 -52.77
CA ARG A 78 3.50 4.81 -52.84
C ARG A 78 2.68 4.24 -51.67
N GLU A 79 2.94 3.01 -51.24
CA GLU A 79 2.27 2.42 -50.07
C GLU A 79 2.72 3.07 -48.75
N GLN A 80 4.00 3.43 -48.65
CA GLN A 80 4.52 4.18 -47.50
C GLN A 80 3.90 5.58 -47.39
N LEU A 81 3.70 6.28 -48.52
CA LEU A 81 2.98 7.56 -48.54
C LEU A 81 1.51 7.42 -48.14
N ARG A 82 0.79 6.42 -48.69
CA ARG A 82 -0.59 6.10 -48.28
C ARG A 82 -0.72 5.79 -46.79
N LEU A 83 0.26 5.09 -46.21
CA LEU A 83 0.31 4.78 -44.79
C LEU A 83 0.41 6.05 -43.93
N LEU A 84 1.26 7.01 -44.32
CA LEU A 84 1.41 8.28 -43.61
C LEU A 84 0.16 9.17 -43.75
N ASP A 85 -0.37 9.31 -44.96
CA ASP A 85 -1.59 10.08 -45.27
C ASP A 85 -2.81 9.54 -44.50
N ALA A 86 -2.97 8.21 -44.48
CA ALA A 86 -4.00 7.56 -43.68
C ALA A 86 -3.85 7.79 -42.16
N ILE A 87 -2.62 7.81 -41.64
CA ILE A 87 -2.37 8.11 -40.21
C ILE A 87 -2.66 9.57 -39.87
N GLU A 88 -2.40 10.50 -40.80
CA GLU A 88 -2.79 11.92 -40.65
C GLU A 88 -4.32 12.09 -40.66
N GLN A 89 -5.02 11.39 -41.57
CA GLN A 89 -6.48 11.48 -41.72
C GLN A 89 -7.28 10.80 -40.60
N PHE A 90 -6.91 9.58 -40.20
CA PHE A 90 -7.68 8.76 -39.24
C PHE A 90 -7.14 8.79 -37.81
N GLY A 91 -5.92 9.32 -37.61
CA GLY A 91 -5.26 9.40 -36.31
C GLY A 91 -4.59 8.09 -35.89
N PHE A 92 -3.44 8.22 -35.23
CA PHE A 92 -2.69 7.09 -34.69
C PHE A 92 -3.54 6.27 -33.69
N GLY A 93 -3.66 4.97 -33.94
CA GLY A 93 -4.45 4.04 -33.12
C GLY A 93 -5.66 3.46 -33.84
N ASN A 94 -6.26 4.17 -34.80
CA ASN A 94 -7.37 3.66 -35.61
C ASN A 94 -6.88 2.78 -36.77
N TRP A 95 -6.19 1.70 -36.43
CA TRP A 95 -5.49 0.84 -37.40
C TRP A 95 -6.42 0.17 -38.40
N GLU A 96 -7.70 -0.05 -38.06
CA GLU A 96 -8.66 -0.67 -38.99
C GLU A 96 -8.98 0.24 -40.19
N ASP A 97 -9.17 1.54 -39.97
CA ASP A 97 -9.49 2.47 -41.06
C ASP A 97 -8.25 2.88 -41.85
N ILE A 98 -7.10 3.03 -41.17
CA ILE A 98 -5.79 3.20 -41.80
C ILE A 98 -5.50 2.04 -42.77
N SER A 99 -5.73 0.81 -42.29
CA SER A 99 -5.58 -0.44 -43.02
C SER A 99 -6.46 -0.51 -44.28
N LYS A 100 -7.74 -0.12 -44.16
CA LYS A 100 -8.68 -0.03 -45.30
C LYS A 100 -8.22 0.99 -46.34
N HIS A 101 -7.71 2.16 -45.91
CA HIS A 101 -7.30 3.26 -46.79
C HIS A 101 -6.04 2.95 -47.63
N ILE A 102 -5.14 2.11 -47.12
CA ILE A 102 -3.95 1.66 -47.87
C ILE A 102 -4.35 0.69 -49.00
N GLU A 103 -5.50 0.01 -48.84
CA GLU A 103 -6.13 -0.98 -49.74
C GLU A 103 -5.33 -2.30 -49.92
N THR A 104 -4.00 -2.28 -49.88
CA THR A 104 -3.16 -3.43 -50.26
C THR A 104 -2.59 -4.25 -49.10
N ARG A 105 -2.51 -3.69 -47.87
CA ARG A 105 -1.73 -4.27 -46.75
C ARG A 105 -2.41 -4.09 -45.40
N THR A 106 -3.30 -5.02 -45.03
CA THR A 106 -4.25 -4.79 -43.93
C THR A 106 -3.78 -5.13 -42.50
N PRO A 107 -2.93 -6.15 -42.22
CA PRO A 107 -2.36 -6.34 -40.88
C PRO A 107 -0.97 -5.71 -40.71
N GLU A 108 -0.19 -5.58 -41.79
CA GLU A 108 1.22 -5.17 -41.76
C GLU A 108 1.40 -3.65 -41.53
N ALA A 109 0.38 -2.82 -41.78
CA ALA A 109 0.45 -1.36 -41.72
C ALA A 109 0.91 -0.80 -40.36
N LYS A 110 0.41 -1.37 -39.25
CA LYS A 110 0.79 -0.98 -37.88
C LYS A 110 2.25 -1.29 -37.61
N GLU A 111 2.68 -2.51 -37.95
CA GLU A 111 4.03 -3.00 -37.67
C GLU A 111 5.07 -2.22 -38.50
N GLU A 112 4.79 -1.98 -39.78
CA GLU A 112 5.65 -1.18 -40.65
C GLU A 112 5.76 0.27 -40.16
N TYR A 113 4.66 0.91 -39.75
CA TYR A 113 4.71 2.28 -39.21
C TYR A 113 5.60 2.37 -37.96
N ILE A 114 5.40 1.47 -37.00
CA ILE A 114 6.18 1.43 -35.75
C ILE A 114 7.67 1.16 -36.09
N ALA A 115 7.95 0.15 -36.90
CA ALA A 115 9.32 -0.27 -37.22
C ALA A 115 10.12 0.76 -38.03
N ARG A 116 9.47 1.64 -38.81
CA ARG A 116 10.14 2.69 -39.60
C ARG A 116 10.14 4.06 -38.93
N TYR A 117 8.98 4.54 -38.50
CA TYR A 117 8.74 5.94 -38.12
C TYR A 117 8.72 6.18 -36.61
N LEU A 118 8.75 5.13 -35.77
CA LEU A 118 8.90 5.24 -34.31
C LEU A 118 10.21 4.62 -33.82
N ASP A 119 10.37 3.29 -33.95
CA ASP A 119 11.54 2.56 -33.47
C ASP A 119 12.71 2.55 -34.47
N GLY A 120 12.40 2.85 -35.74
CA GLY A 120 13.35 2.91 -36.84
C GLY A 120 14.27 4.13 -36.81
N ASN A 121 15.18 4.20 -37.78
CA ASN A 121 16.14 5.30 -37.88
C ASN A 121 15.44 6.66 -38.14
N ILE A 122 14.30 6.66 -38.85
CA ILE A 122 13.53 7.89 -39.06
C ILE A 122 13.00 8.36 -37.71
N GLY A 123 12.29 7.49 -36.98
CA GLY A 123 11.73 7.83 -35.66
C GLY A 123 12.76 8.34 -34.67
N LYS A 124 13.92 7.67 -34.55
CA LYS A 124 15.04 8.08 -33.69
C LYS A 124 15.63 9.46 -34.02
N HIS A 125 15.39 9.98 -35.22
CA HIS A 125 15.88 11.30 -35.65
C HIS A 125 14.77 12.36 -35.78
N THR A 126 13.49 11.96 -35.92
CA THR A 126 12.35 12.88 -35.95
C THR A 126 11.75 13.15 -34.57
N TRP A 127 11.79 12.18 -33.66
CA TRP A 127 11.28 12.31 -32.30
C TRP A 127 12.42 12.65 -31.33
N PRO A 128 12.26 13.66 -30.44
CA PRO A 128 13.17 13.85 -29.32
C PRO A 128 13.25 12.59 -28.45
N PRO A 129 14.40 12.30 -27.80
CA PRO A 129 14.53 11.15 -26.91
C PRO A 129 13.42 11.16 -25.85
N THR A 130 12.78 10.01 -25.59
CA THR A 130 11.59 9.91 -24.72
C THR A 130 11.79 10.51 -23.31
N GLU A 131 13.05 10.62 -22.87
CA GLU A 131 13.45 11.28 -21.63
C GLU A 131 13.09 12.78 -21.57
N SER A 132 13.10 13.50 -22.69
CA SER A 132 12.68 14.91 -22.76
C SER A 132 11.16 15.10 -22.71
N TYR A 133 10.40 14.02 -22.89
CA TYR A 133 8.93 14.01 -22.86
C TYR A 133 8.34 13.42 -21.59
N LYS A 134 9.15 13.03 -20.60
CA LYS A 134 8.63 12.77 -19.25
C LYS A 134 8.04 14.08 -18.73
N PRO A 135 6.70 14.20 -18.55
CA PRO A 135 6.17 15.38 -17.89
C PRO A 135 6.79 15.42 -16.50
N ASN A 136 7.53 16.49 -16.20
CA ASN A 136 8.05 16.69 -14.84
C ASN A 136 6.87 17.12 -13.97
N LEU A 137 6.06 16.11 -13.61
CA LEU A 137 4.83 16.25 -12.84
C LEU A 137 5.23 16.69 -11.44
N THR A 138 5.42 18.00 -11.31
CA THR A 138 5.81 18.63 -10.06
C THR A 138 4.59 18.58 -9.18
N ASP A 139 4.57 17.61 -8.27
CA ASP A 139 3.47 17.48 -7.32
C ASP A 139 3.44 18.72 -6.43
N GLN A 140 2.45 19.58 -6.70
CA GLN A 140 2.20 20.82 -5.95
C GLN A 140 1.48 20.52 -4.62
N THR A 141 1.05 19.27 -4.38
CA THR A 141 0.60 18.89 -3.05
C THR A 141 1.82 18.88 -2.13
N LYS A 142 1.83 19.81 -1.17
CA LYS A 142 2.70 19.69 -0.01
C LYS A 142 2.34 18.37 0.66
N SER A 143 3.33 17.66 1.18
CA SER A 143 3.12 16.43 1.95
C SER A 143 2.30 16.75 3.21
N ASP A 144 0.97 16.69 3.07
CA ASP A 144 0.05 16.91 4.17
C ASP A 144 0.16 15.70 5.09
N HIS A 145 0.88 15.85 6.20
CA HIS A 145 0.94 14.85 7.27
C HIS A 145 -0.25 14.98 8.24
N GLY A 146 -1.30 15.71 7.85
CA GLY A 146 -2.56 15.81 8.56
C GLY A 146 -3.29 14.47 8.67
N PRO A 147 -4.37 14.41 9.47
CA PRO A 147 -5.09 13.16 9.79
C PRO A 147 -5.78 12.49 8.59
N LEU A 148 -5.84 13.19 7.44
CA LEU A 148 -6.41 12.75 6.16
C LEU A 148 -5.36 12.30 5.14
N SER A 149 -4.06 12.34 5.50
CA SER A 149 -2.96 12.04 4.59
C SER A 149 -3.08 10.65 3.92
N PRO A 150 -2.85 10.53 2.60
CA PRO A 150 -2.61 9.25 1.95
C PRO A 150 -1.42 8.47 2.55
N ASP A 151 -0.46 9.14 3.20
CA ASP A 151 0.69 8.49 3.86
C ASP A 151 0.28 7.65 5.07
N LEU A 152 -0.89 7.94 5.67
CA LEU A 152 -1.46 7.13 6.75
C LEU A 152 -2.11 5.85 6.23
N THR A 153 -2.55 5.83 4.97
CA THR A 153 -3.08 4.62 4.34
C THR A 153 -1.98 3.83 3.63
N SER A 154 -1.00 4.44 2.95
CA SER A 154 0.02 3.72 2.16
C SER A 154 0.84 2.66 2.94
N ARG A 155 0.85 2.72 4.28
CA ARG A 155 1.56 1.77 5.15
C ARG A 155 0.86 0.43 5.44
N LEU A 156 -0.43 0.29 5.18
CA LEU A 156 -1.14 -0.97 5.43
C LEU A 156 -1.14 -1.86 4.16
N PRO A 157 -1.20 -3.19 4.31
CA PRO A 157 -1.31 -4.10 3.16
C PRO A 157 -2.52 -3.77 2.27
N PRO A 158 -2.44 -4.01 0.95
CA PRO A 158 -3.60 -3.84 0.07
C PRO A 158 -4.75 -4.78 0.48
N LEU A 159 -5.97 -4.45 0.05
CA LEU A 159 -7.13 -5.31 0.24
C LEU A 159 -6.97 -6.63 -0.53
N ASP A 160 -7.10 -7.76 0.17
CA ASP A 160 -7.19 -9.10 -0.43
C ASP A 160 -8.59 -9.28 -1.04
N ILE A 161 -8.68 -9.15 -2.36
CA ILE A 161 -9.93 -9.13 -3.13
C ILE A 161 -9.68 -9.63 -4.55
N THR A 162 -10.59 -10.45 -5.10
CA THR A 162 -10.51 -10.85 -6.52
C THR A 162 -11.03 -9.73 -7.44
N PRO A 163 -10.69 -9.71 -8.74
CA PRO A 163 -11.23 -8.73 -9.68
C PRO A 163 -12.76 -8.75 -9.76
N GLU A 164 -13.37 -9.93 -9.64
CA GLU A 164 -14.83 -10.12 -9.64
C GLU A 164 -15.48 -9.53 -8.37
N GLU A 165 -14.89 -9.78 -7.20
CA GLU A 165 -15.34 -9.21 -5.92
C GLU A 165 -15.15 -7.70 -5.87
N ALA A 166 -14.07 -7.18 -6.48
CA ALA A 166 -13.82 -5.76 -6.62
C ALA A 166 -14.89 -5.10 -7.49
N ALA A 167 -15.21 -5.68 -8.66
CA ALA A 167 -16.30 -5.23 -9.51
C ALA A 167 -17.65 -5.27 -8.79
N GLN A 168 -17.94 -6.33 -8.01
CA GLN A 168 -19.18 -6.44 -7.25
C GLN A 168 -19.34 -5.34 -6.18
N LEU A 169 -18.24 -4.82 -5.63
CA LEU A 169 -18.24 -3.73 -4.66
C LEU A 169 -18.04 -2.33 -5.28
N GLY A 170 -17.82 -2.22 -6.59
CA GLY A 170 -17.35 -0.98 -7.21
C GLY A 170 -16.01 -0.51 -6.62
N TYR A 171 -15.16 -1.43 -6.18
CA TYR A 171 -13.84 -1.13 -5.63
C TYR A 171 -12.80 -1.08 -6.75
N MET A 172 -11.93 -0.08 -6.71
CA MET A 172 -10.91 0.22 -7.72
C MET A 172 -9.51 -0.06 -7.14
N PRO A 173 -8.92 -1.26 -7.31
CA PRO A 173 -7.74 -1.66 -6.54
C PRO A 173 -6.50 -0.78 -6.74
N GLN A 174 -6.31 -0.24 -7.94
CA GLN A 174 -5.19 0.66 -8.26
C GLN A 174 -5.35 2.07 -7.64
N ARG A 175 -6.55 2.42 -7.16
CA ARG A 175 -6.86 3.70 -6.52
C ARG A 175 -7.07 3.60 -5.01
N ASP A 176 -7.15 2.38 -4.45
CA ASP A 176 -7.55 2.11 -3.05
C ASP A 176 -8.87 2.81 -2.68
N ASP A 177 -9.84 2.79 -3.61
CA ASP A 177 -11.02 3.65 -3.60
C ASP A 177 -12.29 2.92 -4.07
N PHE A 178 -13.47 3.43 -3.69
CA PHE A 178 -14.77 2.88 -4.06
C PHE A 178 -15.54 3.89 -4.93
N GLU A 179 -16.20 3.41 -5.98
CA GLU A 179 -17.08 4.21 -6.85
C GLU A 179 -18.15 4.98 -6.08
N ARG A 180 -18.65 4.41 -4.97
CA ARG A 180 -19.59 5.07 -4.06
C ARG A 180 -19.06 5.09 -2.63
N ASP A 181 -18.56 6.26 -2.24
CA ASP A 181 -17.94 6.48 -0.94
C ASP A 181 -18.95 6.48 0.23
N TYR A 182 -18.45 6.25 1.46
CA TYR A 182 -19.30 6.29 2.65
C TYR A 182 -19.88 7.70 2.87
N ASN A 183 -21.20 7.79 3.04
CA ASN A 183 -21.94 9.05 3.13
C ASN A 183 -21.62 10.01 1.95
N HIS A 184 -21.81 9.53 0.72
CA HIS A 184 -21.66 10.33 -0.50
C HIS A 184 -22.58 11.57 -0.53
N GLU A 185 -23.71 11.56 0.18
CA GLU A 185 -24.59 12.73 0.31
C GLU A 185 -23.92 13.94 0.99
N ALA A 186 -22.82 13.72 1.72
CA ALA A 186 -22.03 14.80 2.31
C ALA A 186 -21.40 15.76 1.27
N GLU A 187 -21.24 15.35 0.00
CA GLU A 187 -20.82 16.28 -1.08
C GLU A 187 -21.82 17.44 -1.25
N SER A 188 -23.10 17.22 -0.89
CA SER A 188 -24.15 18.25 -0.93
C SER A 188 -23.90 19.42 0.03
N LEU A 189 -23.07 19.22 1.06
CA LEU A 189 -22.66 20.29 1.99
C LEU A 189 -21.73 21.32 1.33
N VAL A 190 -21.05 20.94 0.24
CA VAL A 190 -20.03 21.77 -0.42
C VAL A 190 -20.32 22.02 -1.91
N SER A 191 -21.26 21.30 -2.52
CA SER A 191 -21.59 21.42 -3.96
C SER A 191 -22.16 22.79 -4.36
N SER A 192 -22.78 23.50 -3.42
CA SER A 192 -23.34 24.85 -3.60
C SER A 192 -22.56 25.95 -2.90
N LEU A 193 -21.39 25.66 -2.32
CA LEU A 193 -20.53 26.66 -1.70
C LEU A 193 -19.91 27.58 -2.75
N PHE A 194 -20.35 28.83 -2.75
CA PHE A 194 -19.73 29.92 -3.48
C PHE A 194 -19.14 30.93 -2.48
N LEU A 195 -17.87 31.29 -2.65
CA LEU A 195 -17.19 32.30 -1.84
C LEU A 195 -17.19 33.63 -2.62
N ASN A 196 -17.82 34.66 -2.07
CA ASN A 196 -17.80 36.01 -2.63
C ASN A 196 -17.19 37.01 -1.62
N PRO A 197 -15.86 37.20 -1.61
CA PRO A 197 -15.17 38.05 -0.62
C PRO A 197 -15.58 39.54 -0.63
N ALA A 198 -16.40 39.98 -1.59
CA ALA A 198 -16.90 41.35 -1.70
C ALA A 198 -18.35 41.52 -1.18
N GLU A 199 -19.11 40.43 -1.03
CA GLU A 199 -20.53 40.46 -0.63
C GLU A 199 -20.81 39.62 0.63
N ASP A 200 -20.00 38.59 0.90
CA ASP A 200 -20.13 37.74 2.09
C ASP A 200 -19.81 38.51 3.37
N ASP A 201 -20.74 38.55 4.33
CA ASP A 201 -20.49 39.10 5.65
C ASP A 201 -19.84 38.07 6.61
N ASP A 202 -19.45 38.50 7.82
CA ASP A 202 -18.80 37.62 8.81
C ASP A 202 -19.69 36.40 9.19
N LEU A 203 -21.01 36.52 9.10
CA LEU A 203 -21.96 35.44 9.41
C LEU A 203 -22.07 34.45 8.25
N ASP A 204 -22.12 34.94 7.01
CA ASP A 204 -22.07 34.11 5.80
C ASP A 204 -20.75 33.33 5.73
N ILE A 205 -19.62 33.99 6.00
CA ILE A 205 -18.30 33.34 6.06
C ILE A 205 -18.30 32.26 7.15
N ALA A 206 -18.80 32.56 8.35
CA ALA A 206 -18.88 31.59 9.45
C ALA A 206 -19.78 30.38 9.12
N LEU A 207 -20.91 30.59 8.45
CA LEU A 207 -21.82 29.54 8.02
C LEU A 207 -21.16 28.63 6.98
N LYS A 208 -20.47 29.21 5.99
CA LYS A 208 -19.74 28.47 4.95
C LYS A 208 -18.58 27.67 5.53
N LEU A 209 -17.84 28.24 6.47
CA LEU A 209 -16.79 27.52 7.22
C LEU A 209 -17.36 26.36 8.03
N ALA A 210 -18.52 26.52 8.67
CA ALA A 210 -19.19 25.42 9.39
C ALA A 210 -19.62 24.28 8.45
N GLN A 211 -20.09 24.59 7.23
CA GLN A 211 -20.38 23.57 6.20
C GLN A 211 -19.10 22.81 5.77
N VAL A 212 -17.98 23.51 5.57
CA VAL A 212 -16.68 22.91 5.26
C VAL A 212 -16.16 22.02 6.40
N ASP A 213 -16.33 22.43 7.66
CA ASP A 213 -15.97 21.64 8.85
C ASP A 213 -16.83 20.36 8.96
N MET A 214 -18.13 20.47 8.71
CA MET A 214 -19.04 19.31 8.65
C MET A 214 -18.62 18.33 7.55
N TYR A 215 -18.24 18.83 6.37
CA TYR A 215 -17.73 18.00 5.27
C TYR A 215 -16.38 17.36 5.62
N THR A 216 -15.45 18.12 6.21
CA THR A 216 -14.12 17.64 6.63
C THR A 216 -14.23 16.53 7.69
N ASN A 217 -15.21 16.59 8.59
CA ASN A 217 -15.50 15.52 9.54
C ASN A 217 -16.03 14.25 8.85
N ASN A 218 -16.81 14.38 7.77
CA ASN A 218 -17.21 13.23 6.94
C ASN A 218 -16.01 12.60 6.22
N LEU A 219 -15.10 13.41 5.65
CA LEU A 219 -13.84 12.92 5.07
C LEU A 219 -12.98 12.15 6.09
N ARG A 220 -12.91 12.62 7.34
CA ARG A 220 -12.20 11.93 8.43
C ARG A 220 -12.80 10.57 8.75
N GLU A 221 -14.13 10.46 8.78
CA GLU A 221 -14.80 9.17 9.00
C GLU A 221 -14.68 8.23 7.79
N ARG A 222 -14.71 8.75 6.55
CA ARG A 222 -14.38 7.95 5.34
C ARG A 222 -12.97 7.38 5.42
N ALA A 223 -11.96 8.21 5.70
CA ALA A 223 -10.57 7.80 5.85
C ALA A 223 -10.39 6.77 6.98
N ARG A 224 -11.04 6.98 8.14
CA ARG A 224 -11.05 6.01 9.25
C ARG A 224 -11.65 4.67 8.83
N ARG A 225 -12.76 4.67 8.09
CA ARG A 225 -13.41 3.46 7.58
C ARG A 225 -12.55 2.71 6.56
N LYS A 226 -12.01 3.40 5.55
CA LYS A 226 -11.08 2.79 4.57
C LYS A 226 -9.87 2.15 5.28
N ARG A 227 -9.30 2.84 6.29
CA ARG A 227 -8.23 2.30 7.14
C ARG A 227 -8.64 1.01 7.86
N VAL A 228 -9.77 1.00 8.59
CA VAL A 228 -10.25 -0.17 9.36
C VAL A 228 -10.62 -1.34 8.44
N VAL A 229 -11.29 -1.08 7.31
CA VAL A 229 -11.69 -2.10 6.33
C VAL A 229 -10.48 -2.87 5.81
N ARG A 230 -9.37 -2.18 5.57
CA ARG A 230 -8.14 -2.75 5.01
C ARG A 230 -7.24 -3.38 6.08
N ASP A 231 -7.05 -2.73 7.23
CA ASP A 231 -6.27 -3.27 8.35
C ASP A 231 -6.84 -4.62 8.84
N TYR A 232 -8.15 -4.70 9.02
CA TYR A 232 -8.85 -5.93 9.41
C TYR A 232 -9.22 -6.85 8.23
N GLN A 233 -8.85 -6.49 6.99
CA GLN A 233 -9.18 -7.23 5.76
C GLN A 233 -10.66 -7.64 5.69
N LEU A 234 -11.56 -6.70 6.03
CA LEU A 234 -12.99 -6.96 6.23
C LEU A 234 -13.70 -7.42 4.95
N VAL A 235 -13.19 -7.02 3.78
CA VAL A 235 -13.71 -7.47 2.47
C VAL A 235 -13.40 -8.94 2.23
N SER A 236 -12.13 -9.35 2.40
CA SER A 236 -11.73 -10.76 2.36
C SER A 236 -12.54 -11.58 3.38
N ALA A 237 -12.70 -11.09 4.61
CA ALA A 237 -13.51 -11.78 5.64
C ALA A 237 -15.01 -11.89 5.29
N PHE A 238 -15.58 -10.88 4.62
CA PHE A 238 -16.95 -10.90 4.11
C PHE A 238 -17.13 -11.98 3.05
N PHE A 239 -16.28 -12.00 2.01
CA PHE A 239 -16.36 -12.99 0.95
C PHE A 239 -15.93 -14.40 1.38
N ALA A 240 -14.98 -14.55 2.29
CA ALA A 240 -14.58 -15.85 2.86
C ALA A 240 -15.76 -16.62 3.48
N SER A 241 -16.77 -15.91 4.00
CA SER A 241 -18.01 -16.52 4.50
C SER A 241 -18.86 -17.14 3.38
N SER A 242 -18.74 -16.63 2.15
CA SER A 242 -19.46 -17.08 0.95
C SER A 242 -18.67 -18.12 0.13
N ARG A 243 -17.32 -17.98 0.07
CA ARG A 243 -16.41 -18.87 -0.70
C ARG A 243 -16.45 -20.36 -0.28
N LYS A 244 -17.13 -20.71 0.83
CA LYS A 244 -17.18 -22.07 1.42
C LYS A 244 -15.80 -22.68 1.74
N ASP A 245 -14.77 -21.84 1.83
CA ASP A 245 -13.42 -22.27 2.16
C ASP A 245 -13.37 -22.85 3.57
N LYS A 246 -13.45 -24.18 3.65
CA LYS A 246 -13.10 -24.97 4.84
C LYS A 246 -11.58 -25.02 5.02
N THR A 247 -10.91 -23.88 4.90
CA THR A 247 -9.60 -23.71 5.51
C THR A 247 -9.76 -23.99 7.01
N MET A 248 -8.80 -24.71 7.60
CA MET A 248 -8.87 -25.26 8.96
C MET A 248 -8.79 -24.18 10.05
N ARG A 249 -9.75 -23.25 10.09
CA ARG A 249 -9.98 -22.43 11.28
C ARG A 249 -10.31 -23.40 12.41
N LYS A 250 -9.48 -23.40 13.47
CA LYS A 250 -9.75 -24.13 14.72
C LYS A 250 -11.22 -23.89 15.08
N LYS A 251 -11.94 -24.97 15.34
CA LYS A 251 -13.36 -24.91 15.69
C LYS A 251 -13.47 -24.25 17.08
N GLN A 252 -13.54 -22.92 17.09
CA GLN A 252 -13.49 -22.11 18.30
C GLN A 252 -14.57 -22.58 19.28
N SER A 253 -14.22 -22.58 20.56
CA SER A 253 -15.19 -22.95 21.58
C SER A 253 -16.32 -21.93 21.64
N LYS A 254 -17.52 -22.33 22.12
CA LYS A 254 -18.64 -21.40 22.30
C LYS A 254 -18.25 -20.23 23.20
N GLU A 255 -17.47 -20.49 24.25
CA GLU A 255 -16.97 -19.48 25.18
C GLU A 255 -15.96 -18.51 24.53
N GLU A 256 -15.03 -19.02 23.73
CA GLU A 256 -14.03 -18.22 23.00
C GLU A 256 -14.72 -17.27 22.00
N ARG A 257 -15.74 -17.77 21.28
CA ARG A 257 -16.56 -16.92 20.41
C ARG A 257 -17.33 -15.85 21.19
N GLU A 258 -18.02 -16.22 22.27
CA GLU A 258 -18.73 -15.27 23.14
C GLU A 258 -17.80 -14.27 23.85
N PHE A 259 -16.53 -14.62 24.05
CA PHE A 259 -15.50 -13.70 24.53
C PHE A 259 -15.08 -12.71 23.43
N ARG A 260 -14.72 -13.19 22.24
CA ARG A 260 -14.33 -12.36 21.10
C ARG A 260 -15.45 -11.42 20.64
N ASP A 261 -16.70 -11.89 20.63
CA ASP A 261 -17.87 -11.06 20.29
C ASP A 261 -18.09 -9.94 21.33
N ARG A 262 -17.85 -10.19 22.62
CA ARG A 262 -17.88 -9.14 23.67
C ARG A 262 -16.75 -8.13 23.55
N MET A 263 -15.54 -8.57 23.21
CA MET A 263 -14.37 -7.71 23.07
C MET A 263 -14.33 -6.92 21.75
N ARG A 264 -15.17 -7.26 20.78
CA ARG A 264 -15.26 -6.61 19.46
C ARG A 264 -15.43 -5.08 19.51
N VAL A 265 -16.04 -4.54 20.57
CA VAL A 265 -16.19 -3.08 20.76
C VAL A 265 -14.86 -2.34 20.88
N PHE A 266 -13.78 -3.03 21.24
CA PHE A 266 -12.44 -2.46 21.36
C PHE A 266 -11.65 -2.42 20.04
N ALA A 267 -12.04 -3.20 19.03
CA ALA A 267 -11.35 -3.26 17.73
C ALA A 267 -11.26 -1.90 17.01
N GLN A 268 -12.15 -0.95 17.31
CA GLN A 268 -12.08 0.40 16.75
C GLN A 268 -10.94 1.29 17.30
N PHE A 269 -10.25 0.85 18.37
CA PHE A 269 -9.19 1.59 19.06
C PHE A 269 -7.79 1.00 18.86
N TYR A 270 -7.70 -0.15 18.20
CA TYR A 270 -6.47 -0.92 17.98
C TYR A 270 -6.33 -1.26 16.51
N THR A 271 -5.10 -1.41 16.02
CA THR A 271 -4.87 -2.10 14.75
C THR A 271 -5.27 -3.56 14.83
N ALA A 272 -5.49 -4.23 13.70
CA ALA A 272 -5.85 -5.65 13.65
C ALA A 272 -4.83 -6.54 14.38
N GLN A 273 -3.53 -6.22 14.26
CA GLN A 273 -2.46 -6.92 14.96
C GLN A 273 -2.50 -6.70 16.48
N GLU A 274 -2.63 -5.46 16.94
CA GLU A 274 -2.72 -5.12 18.36
C GLU A 274 -3.99 -5.72 19.00
N TYR A 275 -5.10 -5.76 18.26
CA TYR A 275 -6.36 -6.32 18.72
C TYR A 275 -6.29 -7.84 18.93
N GLU A 276 -5.69 -8.59 18.00
CA GLU A 276 -5.45 -10.04 18.19
C GLU A 276 -4.45 -10.32 19.32
N GLN A 277 -3.42 -9.48 19.51
CA GLN A 277 -2.54 -9.57 20.67
C GLN A 277 -3.28 -9.29 21.98
N PHE A 278 -4.14 -8.27 22.04
CA PHE A 278 -4.99 -7.95 23.19
C PHE A 278 -5.90 -9.12 23.56
N LEU A 279 -6.58 -9.73 22.60
CA LEU A 279 -7.41 -10.92 22.82
C LEU A 279 -6.57 -12.09 23.35
N THR A 280 -5.44 -12.39 22.71
CA THR A 280 -4.53 -13.48 23.11
C THR A 280 -4.00 -13.29 24.53
N ASN A 281 -3.67 -12.04 24.90
CA ASN A 281 -3.18 -11.71 26.25
C ASN A 281 -4.26 -11.88 27.32
N LEU A 282 -5.51 -11.49 27.05
CA LEU A 282 -6.63 -11.70 27.98
C LEU A 282 -7.02 -13.18 28.11
N GLU A 283 -6.99 -13.96 27.02
CA GLU A 283 -7.21 -15.40 27.06
C GLU A 283 -6.12 -16.10 27.89
N ARG A 284 -4.85 -15.71 27.69
CA ARG A 284 -3.71 -16.19 28.50
C ARG A 284 -3.80 -15.76 29.96
N GLU A 285 -4.29 -14.55 30.25
CA GLU A 285 -4.52 -14.11 31.63
C GLU A 285 -5.59 -14.96 32.33
N ARG A 286 -6.70 -15.26 31.63
CA ARG A 286 -7.75 -16.16 32.11
C ARG A 286 -7.20 -17.56 32.38
N GLU A 287 -6.42 -18.11 31.46
CA GLU A 287 -5.76 -19.42 31.60
C GLU A 287 -4.82 -19.45 32.82
N LEU A 288 -3.98 -18.43 32.99
CA LEU A 288 -3.06 -18.34 34.12
C LEU A 288 -3.81 -18.19 35.46
N ARG A 289 -4.92 -17.44 35.52
CA ARG A 289 -5.78 -17.33 36.71
C ARG A 289 -6.42 -18.67 37.07
N LEU A 290 -6.93 -19.41 36.08
CA LEU A 290 -7.50 -20.75 36.28
C LEU A 290 -6.41 -21.72 36.77
N ARG A 291 -5.26 -21.77 36.08
CA ARG A 291 -4.13 -22.63 36.46
C ARG A 291 -3.59 -22.32 37.85
N LEU A 292 -3.58 -21.04 38.25
CA LEU A 292 -3.20 -20.64 39.60
C LEU A 292 -4.21 -21.17 40.64
N SER A 293 -5.52 -21.11 40.36
CA SER A 293 -6.54 -21.68 41.26
C SER A 293 -6.44 -23.20 41.38
N GLU A 294 -6.12 -23.92 40.29
CA GLU A 294 -5.83 -25.36 40.33
C GLU A 294 -4.59 -25.68 41.20
N LEU A 295 -3.51 -24.91 41.03
CA LEU A 295 -2.28 -25.08 41.80
C LEU A 295 -2.47 -24.81 43.30
N TYR A 296 -3.32 -23.84 43.67
CA TYR A 296 -3.73 -23.65 45.06
C TYR A 296 -4.54 -24.85 45.58
N ARG A 297 -5.55 -25.31 44.83
CA ARG A 297 -6.33 -26.52 45.18
C ARG A 297 -5.44 -27.74 45.41
N TYR A 298 -4.44 -27.99 44.56
CA TYR A 298 -3.50 -29.09 44.75
C TYR A 298 -2.69 -28.95 46.05
N ARG A 299 -2.22 -27.74 46.36
CA ARG A 299 -1.48 -27.45 47.61
C ARG A 299 -2.34 -27.64 48.86
N GLU A 300 -3.61 -27.26 48.83
CA GLU A 300 -4.56 -27.51 49.91
C GLU A 300 -4.76 -29.00 50.18
N HIS A 301 -4.69 -29.83 49.13
CA HIS A 301 -4.74 -31.29 49.21
C HIS A 301 -3.36 -31.92 49.49
N GLY A 302 -2.36 -31.13 49.91
CA GLY A 302 -1.05 -31.60 50.34
C GLY A 302 -0.06 -31.95 49.21
N ILE A 303 -0.40 -31.68 47.95
CA ILE A 303 0.47 -31.98 46.81
C ILE A 303 1.59 -30.95 46.73
N THR A 304 2.83 -31.44 46.62
CA THR A 304 4.02 -30.58 46.60
C THR A 304 4.85 -30.69 45.33
N ARG A 305 4.65 -31.74 44.52
CA ARG A 305 5.34 -31.91 43.23
C ARG A 305 4.38 -31.79 42.04
N HIS A 306 4.88 -31.25 40.93
CA HIS A 306 4.07 -31.05 39.73
C HIS A 306 3.63 -32.38 39.07
N GLU A 307 4.48 -33.39 39.17
CA GLU A 307 4.25 -34.75 38.62
C GLU A 307 3.08 -35.47 39.30
N GLU A 308 2.81 -35.16 40.57
CA GLU A 308 1.74 -35.75 41.38
C GLU A 308 0.35 -35.22 41.00
N CYS A 309 0.27 -34.04 40.37
CA CYS A 309 -1.00 -33.39 40.03
C CYS A 309 -1.88 -34.24 39.10
N SER A 310 -1.29 -34.85 38.06
CA SER A 310 -2.04 -35.67 37.09
C SER A 310 -2.60 -36.96 37.73
N HIS A 311 -1.83 -37.57 38.64
CA HIS A 311 -2.26 -38.74 39.39
C HIS A 311 -3.38 -38.39 40.37
N PHE A 312 -3.29 -37.24 41.06
CA PHE A 312 -4.36 -36.75 41.91
C PHE A 312 -5.66 -36.51 41.15
N GLU A 313 -5.60 -35.91 39.95
CA GLU A 313 -6.81 -35.71 39.14
C GLU A 313 -7.43 -37.02 38.67
N GLN A 314 -6.62 -38.03 38.30
CA GLN A 314 -7.12 -39.36 37.97
C GLN A 314 -7.80 -40.03 39.16
N VAL A 315 -7.19 -39.96 40.35
CA VAL A 315 -7.79 -40.51 41.60
C VAL A 315 -9.08 -39.78 41.93
N MET A 316 -9.10 -38.44 41.94
CA MET A 316 -10.30 -37.65 42.23
C MET A 316 -11.43 -37.90 41.22
N ALA A 317 -11.11 -38.06 39.93
CA ALA A 317 -12.10 -38.41 38.90
C ALA A 317 -12.66 -39.83 39.09
N GLN A 318 -11.83 -40.80 39.51
CA GLN A 318 -12.28 -42.15 39.86
C GLN A 318 -13.15 -42.15 41.12
N THR A 319 -12.79 -41.39 42.16
CA THR A 319 -13.59 -41.28 43.40
C THR A 319 -14.93 -40.56 43.15
N GLN A 320 -14.96 -39.52 42.32
CA GLN A 320 -16.21 -38.87 41.90
C GLN A 320 -17.09 -39.83 41.07
N GLY A 321 -16.50 -40.54 40.10
CA GLY A 321 -17.22 -41.57 39.33
C GLY A 321 -17.75 -42.72 40.21
N GLN A 322 -17.03 -43.10 41.26
CA GLN A 322 -17.51 -44.09 42.23
C GLN A 322 -18.68 -43.56 43.07
N ASN A 323 -18.63 -42.31 43.53
CA ASN A 323 -19.74 -41.69 44.27
C ASN A 323 -21.00 -41.54 43.39
N ASP A 324 -20.86 -41.11 42.13
CA ASP A 324 -21.97 -41.06 41.16
C ASP A 324 -22.58 -42.48 40.94
N THR A 325 -21.76 -43.53 40.92
CA THR A 325 -22.29 -44.92 40.85
C THR A 325 -22.93 -45.41 42.15
N LEU A 326 -22.54 -44.89 43.31
CA LEU A 326 -23.12 -45.21 44.62
C LEU A 326 -24.50 -44.57 44.77
N ASP A 327 -24.64 -43.29 44.37
CA ASP A 327 -25.92 -42.58 44.34
C ASP A 327 -26.89 -43.24 43.35
N HIS A 328 -26.41 -43.66 42.17
CA HIS A 328 -27.20 -44.45 41.22
C HIS A 328 -27.60 -45.86 41.73
N TRP A 329 -26.95 -46.36 42.79
CA TRP A 329 -27.31 -47.62 43.45
C TRP A 329 -28.35 -47.43 44.56
N ASN A 330 -28.37 -46.26 45.23
CA ASN A 330 -29.39 -45.91 46.23
C ASN A 330 -30.77 -45.69 45.59
N ASP A 331 -30.85 -45.05 44.42
CA ASP A 331 -32.12 -44.82 43.70
C ASP A 331 -32.82 -46.13 43.27
N LYS A 332 -32.12 -47.27 43.22
CA LYS A 332 -32.69 -48.56 42.80
C LYS A 332 -33.41 -49.33 43.91
N LYS A 333 -33.53 -48.78 45.12
CA LYS A 333 -34.26 -49.40 46.24
C LYS A 333 -35.72 -48.92 46.40
N SER A 334 -36.28 -48.18 45.45
CA SER A 334 -37.69 -47.77 45.47
C SER A 334 -38.44 -48.04 44.16
N GLY A 335 -39.23 -49.12 44.13
CA GLY A 335 -40.53 -49.15 43.41
C GLY A 335 -40.57 -49.37 41.88
N SER A 336 -40.72 -50.64 41.49
CA SER A 336 -41.66 -51.14 40.45
C SER A 336 -41.67 -50.60 38.99
N SER A 337 -41.10 -51.42 38.09
CA SER A 337 -41.70 -51.90 36.80
C SER A 337 -42.30 -50.93 35.75
N GLY A 338 -41.64 -50.82 34.59
CA GLY A 338 -42.22 -50.36 33.30
C GLY A 338 -41.15 -50.29 32.17
N PRO A 339 -41.42 -50.74 30.92
CA PRO A 339 -40.36 -50.96 29.92
C PRO A 339 -39.93 -49.74 29.09
N SER A 340 -38.74 -49.87 28.49
CA SER A 340 -37.87 -48.82 27.94
C SER A 340 -38.24 -48.28 26.54
N THR A 341 -37.86 -47.02 26.27
CA THR A 341 -37.13 -46.61 25.04
C THR A 341 -36.47 -45.23 25.24
N PRO A 342 -35.35 -44.90 24.57
CA PRO A 342 -34.45 -43.83 25.01
C PRO A 342 -34.66 -42.47 24.31
N ILE A 343 -34.54 -41.38 25.07
CA ILE A 343 -34.35 -40.01 24.54
C ILE A 343 -33.15 -39.39 25.23
N HIS A 344 -32.16 -38.93 24.44
CA HIS A 344 -30.99 -38.20 24.92
C HIS A 344 -31.40 -36.92 25.66
N ARG A 345 -30.87 -36.71 26.87
CA ARG A 345 -31.06 -35.47 27.63
C ARG A 345 -29.73 -34.83 28.01
N HIS A 346 -29.65 -33.52 27.85
CA HIS A 346 -28.48 -32.70 28.17
C HIS A 346 -28.10 -32.79 29.64
N THR A 347 -26.79 -32.82 29.91
CA THR A 347 -26.22 -32.66 31.25
C THR A 347 -26.24 -31.19 31.66
N SER A 348 -26.93 -30.88 32.76
CA SER A 348 -26.96 -29.55 33.37
C SER A 348 -26.06 -29.53 34.61
N LYS A 349 -25.01 -28.72 34.57
CA LYS A 349 -24.04 -28.58 35.67
C LYS A 349 -24.68 -27.81 36.84
N LYS A 350 -24.61 -28.36 38.06
CA LYS A 350 -25.16 -27.72 39.26
C LYS A 350 -24.22 -26.62 39.77
N ARG A 351 -24.83 -25.64 40.44
CA ARG A 351 -24.28 -24.37 40.92
C ARG A 351 -23.67 -24.50 42.32
N GLU A 352 -22.57 -23.81 42.57
CA GLU A 352 -22.16 -23.39 43.92
C GLU A 352 -22.34 -21.88 44.11
N GLU A 353 -22.37 -21.45 45.38
CA GLU A 353 -22.79 -20.12 45.81
C GLU A 353 -21.62 -19.28 46.32
N GLU A 354 -21.58 -18.00 45.95
CA GLU A 354 -21.01 -16.95 46.80
C GLU A 354 -21.97 -15.75 46.88
N LYS A 355 -22.05 -15.12 48.06
CA LYS A 355 -23.01 -14.05 48.35
C LYS A 355 -22.33 -12.68 48.38
N SER A 356 -22.75 -11.83 47.43
CA SER A 356 -23.22 -10.45 47.66
C SER A 356 -22.46 -9.54 48.64
N TYR A 357 -21.95 -8.43 48.11
CA TYR A 357 -22.24 -7.10 48.69
C TYR A 357 -23.01 -6.24 47.67
N SER A 358 -24.00 -5.48 48.13
CA SER A 358 -24.94 -4.66 47.34
C SER A 358 -24.36 -3.25 47.07
N SER A 359 -24.91 -2.33 46.28
CA SER A 359 -26.22 -2.18 45.59
C SER A 359 -26.03 -1.23 44.35
N THR A 360 -27.00 -0.73 43.55
CA THR A 360 -28.48 -0.64 43.64
C THR A 360 -29.14 -0.53 42.25
N ASP A 361 -30.42 -0.92 42.17
CA ASP A 361 -31.58 -0.31 41.47
C ASP A 361 -31.39 1.00 40.63
N ARG A 362 -32.08 1.29 39.51
CA ARG A 362 -33.32 0.77 38.82
C ARG A 362 -33.36 1.33 37.36
N LYS A 363 -34.32 1.16 36.43
CA LYS A 363 -35.73 0.65 36.38
C LYS A 363 -36.12 0.27 34.90
N TYR A 364 -37.07 -0.66 34.71
CA TYR A 364 -38.28 -0.67 33.81
C TYR A 364 -38.35 0.30 32.59
N ILE A 365 -38.85 -0.02 31.37
CA ILE A 365 -39.80 -1.05 30.85
C ILE A 365 -39.52 -1.37 29.36
N ALA A 366 -39.92 -2.57 28.90
CA ALA A 366 -40.14 -2.88 27.49
C ALA A 366 -41.63 -3.12 27.20
N LYS A 367 -42.15 -2.64 26.07
CA LYS A 367 -43.42 -3.08 25.48
C LYS A 367 -43.45 -2.98 23.94
N ASP A 368 -43.61 -4.15 23.34
CA ASP A 368 -44.56 -4.50 22.27
C ASP A 368 -44.43 -3.93 20.83
N LEU A 369 -44.51 -4.91 19.91
CA LEU A 369 -44.71 -4.88 18.45
C LEU A 369 -46.13 -4.33 18.09
N PRO A 370 -46.52 -4.09 16.79
CA PRO A 370 -46.17 -4.93 15.62
C PRO A 370 -45.98 -4.23 14.25
N SER A 371 -45.59 -5.04 13.27
CA SER A 371 -45.54 -4.73 11.84
C SER A 371 -46.92 -4.54 11.22
N SER A 372 -47.04 -3.65 10.23
CA SER A 372 -48.07 -3.74 9.19
C SER A 372 -47.54 -3.26 7.83
N SER A 373 -47.88 -4.02 6.79
CA SER A 373 -47.58 -3.77 5.39
C SER A 373 -48.59 -2.81 4.76
N PHE A 374 -48.15 -1.89 3.91
CA PHE A 374 -48.99 -1.32 2.84
C PHE A 374 -48.19 -1.01 1.58
N SER A 375 -48.76 -1.38 0.43
CA SER A 375 -48.26 -1.08 -0.92
C SER A 375 -49.27 -0.18 -1.62
N VAL A 376 -48.83 0.93 -2.25
CA VAL A 376 -49.65 1.66 -3.25
C VAL A 376 -48.76 2.15 -4.41
N ASN A 377 -49.37 2.10 -5.60
CA ASN A 377 -48.81 2.21 -6.94
C ASN A 377 -48.23 3.58 -7.37
N GLN A 378 -47.25 3.48 -8.29
CA GLN A 378 -47.08 4.19 -9.57
C GLN A 378 -47.40 5.69 -9.69
N ALA A 379 -46.41 6.44 -10.20
CA ALA A 379 -46.55 7.17 -11.47
C ALA A 379 -45.17 7.41 -12.11
N ASN A 380 -45.07 7.24 -13.43
CA ASN A 380 -43.90 7.56 -14.25
C ASN A 380 -44.34 8.52 -15.38
N PRO A 381 -43.47 9.44 -15.84
CA PRO A 381 -43.53 9.86 -17.24
C PRO A 381 -42.16 9.81 -17.94
N ASN A 382 -42.17 9.32 -19.18
CA ASN A 382 -40.98 9.09 -20.02
C ASN A 382 -40.44 10.36 -20.70
N ARG A 383 -39.10 10.38 -20.94
CA ARG A 383 -38.47 10.83 -22.20
C ARG A 383 -37.07 10.22 -22.31
N THR A 384 -36.82 9.18 -23.13
CA THR A 384 -36.30 9.22 -24.52
C THR A 384 -35.05 10.12 -24.65
N THR A 385 -33.85 9.65 -25.05
CA THR A 385 -33.51 8.84 -26.26
C THR A 385 -32.20 8.02 -26.15
N THR A 386 -32.19 6.81 -26.75
CA THR A 386 -31.11 6.06 -27.49
C THR A 386 -29.65 6.12 -26.98
N GLN A 387 -28.95 5.05 -26.52
CA GLN A 387 -28.71 3.65 -26.96
C GLN A 387 -27.51 3.45 -27.93
N ALA A 388 -26.51 2.67 -27.51
CA ALA A 388 -25.49 2.00 -28.32
C ALA A 388 -25.09 0.66 -27.65
N ASN A 389 -24.69 -0.34 -28.44
CA ASN A 389 -24.75 -1.76 -28.03
C ASN A 389 -23.49 -2.33 -27.37
N GLN A 390 -23.71 -3.43 -26.65
CA GLN A 390 -22.70 -4.41 -26.24
C GLN A 390 -22.05 -5.09 -27.45
N TRP A 391 -20.79 -5.51 -27.29
CA TRP A 391 -20.39 -6.90 -27.56
C TRP A 391 -19.34 -7.36 -26.55
N ALA A 392 -19.33 -8.66 -26.31
CA ALA A 392 -18.44 -9.39 -25.41
C ALA A 392 -18.03 -10.71 -26.11
N GLU A 393 -17.44 -11.64 -25.36
CA GLU A 393 -16.91 -12.96 -25.78
C GLU A 393 -15.44 -12.90 -26.30
N PRO A 394 -14.68 -14.02 -26.27
CA PRO A 394 -13.99 -14.42 -25.02
C PRO A 394 -12.56 -14.91 -25.27
N ASP A 395 -11.75 -15.11 -24.21
CA ASP A 395 -10.47 -15.83 -24.37
C ASP A 395 -10.23 -16.93 -23.33
N ASN A 396 -9.97 -18.14 -23.84
CA ASN A 396 -9.56 -19.31 -23.08
C ASN A 396 -8.03 -19.32 -22.92
N ASN A 397 -7.57 -19.58 -21.70
CA ASN A 397 -6.17 -19.90 -21.42
C ASN A 397 -5.96 -21.42 -21.60
N PRO A 398 -4.74 -21.89 -21.94
CA PRO A 398 -3.93 -22.41 -20.84
C PRO A 398 -2.41 -22.15 -20.90
N ASN A 399 -1.84 -21.99 -19.70
CA ASN A 399 -0.46 -22.27 -19.24
C ASN A 399 0.39 -23.18 -20.15
N SER A 400 1.72 -23.04 -20.26
CA SER A 400 2.74 -22.22 -19.55
C SER A 400 4.00 -22.17 -20.47
N SER A 401 5.08 -21.40 -20.28
CA SER A 401 5.85 -21.03 -19.07
C SER A 401 7.01 -20.09 -19.49
N SER A 402 7.55 -19.28 -18.55
CA SER A 402 8.88 -18.60 -18.62
C SER A 402 9.16 -17.61 -19.80
N GLN A 403 9.96 -16.54 -19.69
CA GLN A 403 10.67 -15.89 -18.58
C GLN A 403 11.06 -14.45 -19.00
N HIS A 404 11.01 -13.51 -18.05
CA HIS A 404 11.95 -12.40 -17.81
C HIS A 404 12.47 -11.41 -18.90
N SER A 405 12.31 -10.11 -18.56
CA SER A 405 13.19 -8.94 -18.79
C SER A 405 13.43 -8.46 -20.24
N THR A 406 13.28 -7.17 -20.60
CA THR A 406 14.01 -5.95 -20.14
C THR A 406 15.54 -6.08 -20.31
N SER A 407 16.30 -5.08 -20.77
CA SER A 407 16.11 -3.63 -20.62
C SER A 407 16.79 -2.78 -21.72
N SER A 408 16.55 -1.48 -21.63
CA SER A 408 17.09 -0.37 -22.42
C SER A 408 18.63 -0.23 -22.44
N SER A 409 19.09 0.49 -23.48
CA SER A 409 20.48 0.88 -23.76
C SER A 409 21.01 2.04 -22.88
N SER A 410 22.21 2.54 -23.26
CA SER A 410 22.83 3.87 -22.98
C SER A 410 24.02 3.86 -21.99
N VAL A 411 25.09 4.69 -22.09
CA VAL A 411 25.52 5.67 -23.14
C VAL A 411 27.00 6.13 -22.95
N THR A 412 27.79 6.22 -24.03
CA THR A 412 28.99 7.13 -24.27
C THR A 412 30.25 7.07 -23.35
N GLU A 413 31.44 7.65 -23.62
CA GLU A 413 31.92 8.73 -24.54
C GLU A 413 33.33 8.54 -25.19
N LYS A 414 33.47 9.04 -26.43
CA LYS A 414 34.55 9.86 -27.08
C LYS A 414 36.05 9.44 -27.21
N ASN A 415 36.47 9.49 -28.50
CA ASN A 415 37.69 10.11 -29.09
C ASN A 415 39.12 9.55 -28.86
N TYR A 416 39.77 9.02 -29.91
CA TYR A 416 40.60 9.76 -30.90
C TYR A 416 41.13 8.81 -32.01
N ALA A 417 41.71 9.37 -33.09
CA ALA A 417 42.02 8.66 -34.33
C ALA A 417 43.49 8.15 -34.44
N ALA A 418 43.71 7.05 -35.19
CA ALA A 418 44.88 6.88 -36.08
C ALA A 418 44.77 5.68 -37.04
N THR A 419 44.97 5.99 -38.32
CA THR A 419 45.43 5.21 -39.49
C THR A 419 46.20 3.89 -39.21
N THR A 420 45.85 2.78 -39.90
CA THR A 420 46.68 2.17 -40.98
C THR A 420 46.09 0.89 -41.61
N SER A 421 46.49 0.69 -42.87
CA SER A 421 46.17 -0.35 -43.86
C SER A 421 46.25 -1.84 -43.47
N GLY A 422 45.43 -2.69 -44.12
CA GLY A 422 45.99 -3.83 -44.88
C GLY A 422 45.27 -5.20 -44.90
N LYS A 423 44.67 -5.53 -46.06
CA LYS A 423 44.49 -6.88 -46.67
C LYS A 423 43.55 -7.95 -46.05
N SER A 424 42.53 -8.27 -46.85
CA SER A 424 41.92 -9.60 -47.17
C SER A 424 42.72 -10.87 -46.77
N CYS A 425 42.13 -12.03 -46.41
CA CYS A 425 41.13 -12.80 -47.18
C CYS A 425 40.63 -14.09 -46.45
N ALA A 426 39.45 -14.60 -46.84
CA ALA A 426 38.97 -16.00 -46.83
C ALA A 426 39.00 -16.91 -45.56
N THR A 427 37.80 -17.19 -45.04
CA THR A 427 37.24 -18.51 -44.62
C THR A 427 38.15 -19.64 -44.09
N THR A 428 37.95 -20.01 -42.82
CA THR A 428 37.67 -21.40 -42.36
C THR A 428 36.86 -21.33 -41.07
N GLY A 429 35.93 -22.29 -40.87
CA GLY A 429 35.28 -22.45 -39.58
C GLY A 429 36.12 -23.37 -38.69
N ASP A 430 36.47 -22.88 -37.50
CA ASP A 430 36.91 -23.71 -36.37
C ASP A 430 36.37 -23.06 -35.09
N SER A 431 35.97 -23.88 -34.11
CA SER A 431 35.35 -23.38 -32.88
C SER A 431 36.44 -22.99 -31.89
N GLU A 432 36.91 -21.74 -31.95
CA GLU A 432 37.86 -21.21 -30.97
C GLU A 432 37.27 -21.28 -29.56
N GLU A 433 37.78 -22.23 -28.77
CA GLU A 433 37.42 -22.43 -27.36
C GLU A 433 37.88 -21.18 -26.58
N ARG A 434 36.93 -20.35 -26.13
CA ARG A 434 37.21 -19.03 -25.54
C ARG A 434 38.06 -19.17 -24.28
N ASP A 435 39.37 -18.93 -24.37
CA ASP A 435 40.26 -18.93 -23.21
C ASP A 435 40.02 -17.70 -22.34
N ILE A 436 39.14 -17.87 -21.35
CA ILE A 436 38.76 -16.84 -20.40
C ILE A 436 39.92 -16.41 -19.49
N GLU A 437 41.03 -17.14 -19.38
CA GLU A 437 42.17 -16.70 -18.55
C GLU A 437 42.95 -15.55 -19.19
N MET A 438 42.90 -15.41 -20.52
CA MET A 438 43.50 -14.29 -21.26
C MET A 438 42.60 -13.04 -21.34
N GLU A 439 41.32 -13.12 -20.95
CA GLU A 439 40.41 -11.98 -21.02
C GLU A 439 40.64 -10.94 -19.91
N ALA A 440 40.43 -9.66 -20.23
CA ALA A 440 40.67 -8.56 -19.30
C ALA A 440 39.85 -8.72 -18.01
N ALA A 441 40.47 -8.45 -16.85
CA ALA A 441 39.91 -8.65 -15.51
C ALA A 441 39.59 -10.11 -15.09
N ALA A 442 39.92 -11.14 -15.89
CA ALA A 442 39.69 -12.54 -15.53
C ALA A 442 40.33 -12.99 -14.21
N HIS A 443 41.45 -12.37 -13.81
CA HIS A 443 42.13 -12.64 -12.54
C HIS A 443 41.33 -12.20 -11.30
N LEU A 444 40.26 -11.41 -11.46
CA LEU A 444 39.36 -10.99 -10.38
C LEU A 444 38.17 -11.96 -10.17
N LEU A 445 38.03 -12.98 -11.03
CA LEU A 445 36.98 -13.99 -10.91
C LEU A 445 37.51 -15.28 -10.31
N THR A 446 36.71 -15.90 -9.45
CA THR A 446 36.95 -17.28 -8.99
C THR A 446 36.74 -18.28 -10.13
N LYS A 447 37.29 -19.50 -9.97
CA LYS A 447 37.14 -20.58 -10.98
C LYS A 447 35.68 -20.91 -11.31
N GLN A 448 34.77 -20.80 -10.32
CA GLN A 448 33.34 -21.03 -10.53
C GLN A 448 32.70 -19.92 -11.37
N GLU A 449 33.08 -18.66 -11.12
CA GLU A 449 32.55 -17.52 -11.88
C GLU A 449 33.12 -17.47 -13.30
N LYS A 450 34.37 -17.90 -13.52
CA LYS A 450 34.92 -18.13 -14.87
C LYS A 450 34.10 -19.16 -15.64
N SER A 451 33.76 -20.29 -15.02
CA SER A 451 32.89 -21.32 -15.60
C SER A 451 31.51 -20.76 -15.95
N LEU A 452 30.92 -19.95 -15.06
CA LEU A 452 29.63 -19.31 -15.29
C LEU A 452 29.66 -18.28 -16.44
N CYS A 453 30.76 -17.51 -16.57
CA CYS A 453 30.97 -16.60 -17.68
C CYS A 453 30.99 -17.33 -19.03
N LEU A 454 31.69 -18.48 -19.11
CA LEU A 454 31.71 -19.32 -20.31
C LEU A 454 30.32 -19.91 -20.62
N GLN A 455 29.58 -20.38 -19.62
CA GLN A 455 28.23 -20.91 -19.80
C GLN A 455 27.19 -19.88 -20.26
N LEU A 456 27.38 -18.61 -19.88
CA LEU A 456 26.49 -17.49 -20.24
C LEU A 456 27.02 -16.66 -21.42
N ASP A 457 28.14 -17.06 -22.04
CA ASP A 457 28.91 -16.33 -23.05
C ASP A 457 29.31 -14.88 -22.68
N LEU A 458 29.35 -14.56 -21.38
CA LEU A 458 29.69 -13.23 -20.87
C LEU A 458 31.21 -13.05 -20.72
N LYS A 459 31.71 -11.85 -21.00
CA LYS A 459 33.10 -11.49 -20.69
C LYS A 459 33.28 -11.20 -19.19
N PRO A 460 34.43 -11.51 -18.57
CA PRO A 460 34.79 -11.16 -17.20
C PRO A 460 34.41 -9.74 -16.76
N THR A 461 34.66 -8.73 -17.59
CA THR A 461 34.31 -7.33 -17.29
C THR A 461 32.80 -7.09 -17.25
N GLN A 462 32.03 -7.72 -18.13
CA GLN A 462 30.57 -7.64 -18.15
C GLN A 462 29.97 -8.33 -16.93
N TYR A 463 30.46 -9.53 -16.59
CA TYR A 463 30.04 -10.26 -15.40
C TYR A 463 30.33 -9.47 -14.12
N LEU A 464 31.54 -8.90 -13.96
CA LEU A 464 31.89 -8.07 -12.81
C LEU A 464 31.02 -6.81 -12.71
N THR A 465 30.65 -6.20 -13.85
CA THR A 465 29.74 -5.05 -13.88
C THR A 465 28.33 -5.44 -13.43
N GLN A 466 27.76 -6.52 -13.97
CA GLN A 466 26.45 -7.03 -13.58
C GLN A 466 26.43 -7.47 -12.10
N LYS A 467 27.46 -8.18 -11.64
CA LYS A 467 27.63 -8.58 -10.23
C LYS A 467 27.70 -7.36 -9.31
N THR A 468 28.40 -6.30 -9.71
CA THR A 468 28.50 -5.06 -8.92
C THR A 468 27.14 -4.36 -8.82
N LEU A 469 26.39 -4.26 -9.94
CA LEU A 469 25.05 -3.69 -9.95
C LEU A 469 24.07 -4.50 -9.08
N LEU A 470 24.05 -5.82 -9.21
CA LEU A 470 23.20 -6.71 -8.40
C LEU A 470 23.53 -6.63 -6.90
N LEU A 471 24.81 -6.59 -6.53
CA LEU A 471 25.22 -6.40 -5.14
C LEU A 471 24.87 -5.00 -4.61
N GLN A 472 24.98 -3.97 -5.45
CA GLN A 472 24.61 -2.59 -5.11
C GLN A 472 23.10 -2.45 -4.93
N GLU A 473 22.27 -3.07 -5.77
CA GLU A 473 20.81 -3.11 -5.57
C GLU A 473 20.43 -3.93 -4.34
N TYR A 474 21.05 -5.09 -4.10
CA TYR A 474 20.80 -5.91 -2.91
C TYR A 474 21.12 -5.13 -1.61
N LEU A 475 22.25 -4.43 -1.56
CA LEU A 475 22.64 -3.59 -0.42
C LEU A 475 21.73 -2.37 -0.24
N ASN A 476 21.23 -1.79 -1.33
CA ASN A 476 20.29 -0.66 -1.27
C ASN A 476 18.86 -1.11 -0.89
N GLY A 477 18.43 -2.29 -1.33
CA GLY A 477 17.13 -2.88 -0.98
C GLY A 477 16.98 -3.13 0.52
N ASN A 478 18.05 -3.64 1.16
CA ASN A 478 18.07 -3.88 2.62
C ASN A 478 18.05 -2.60 3.48
N ARG A 479 18.17 -1.39 2.89
CA ARG A 479 17.88 -0.12 3.60
C ARG A 479 16.40 0.30 3.55
N ARG A 480 15.56 -0.36 2.74
CA ARG A 480 14.13 -0.06 2.59
C ARG A 480 13.19 -1.21 2.97
N SER A 481 13.67 -2.45 2.98
CA SER A 481 12.93 -3.61 3.51
C SER A 481 13.69 -4.26 4.67
N GLY A 482 13.11 -4.22 5.87
CA GLY A 482 13.62 -4.91 7.05
C GLY A 482 13.30 -6.41 7.04
N VAL A 483 13.75 -7.14 6.00
CA VAL A 483 13.49 -8.58 5.83
C VAL A 483 14.81 -9.32 5.65
N VAL A 484 15.12 -10.23 6.57
CA VAL A 484 16.31 -11.09 6.52
C VAL A 484 16.00 -12.34 5.68
N PRO A 485 16.79 -12.68 4.64
CA PRO A 485 16.61 -13.92 3.90
C PRO A 485 17.13 -15.13 4.69
N GLN A 486 16.41 -16.25 4.64
CA GLN A 486 16.86 -17.53 5.16
C GLN A 486 17.80 -18.24 4.16
N SER A 487 18.90 -18.82 4.66
CA SER A 487 19.67 -19.87 3.96
C SER A 487 20.33 -20.82 4.98
N GLU A 488 20.69 -22.02 4.50
CA GLU A 488 20.84 -23.27 5.26
C GLU A 488 22.13 -23.45 6.13
N PRO A 489 22.24 -24.51 6.97
CA PRO A 489 22.75 -24.34 8.34
C PRO A 489 24.15 -24.94 8.64
N GLU A 490 25.24 -24.28 8.23
CA GLU A 490 26.60 -24.61 8.76
C GLU A 490 27.29 -23.43 9.47
N ILE A 491 26.88 -22.18 9.22
CA ILE A 491 27.55 -20.97 9.77
C ILE A 491 27.02 -20.57 11.17
N MET A 492 25.93 -21.20 11.64
CA MET A 492 25.26 -20.80 12.90
C MET A 492 26.14 -20.89 14.16
N LYS A 493 27.11 -21.80 14.24
CA LYS A 493 27.90 -21.99 15.48
C LYS A 493 28.83 -20.82 15.80
N VAL A 494 29.44 -20.20 14.78
CA VAL A 494 30.30 -19.02 14.95
C VAL A 494 29.44 -17.76 15.06
N SER A 495 28.39 -17.66 14.23
CA SER A 495 27.49 -16.50 14.24
C SER A 495 26.79 -16.34 15.60
N VAL A 496 26.23 -17.41 16.19
CA VAL A 496 25.54 -17.35 17.49
C VAL A 496 26.47 -16.94 18.64
N VAL A 497 27.75 -17.35 18.64
CA VAL A 497 28.70 -16.91 19.68
C VAL A 497 29.00 -15.41 19.54
N CYS A 498 29.22 -14.92 18.31
CA CYS A 498 29.37 -13.49 18.06
C CYS A 498 28.09 -12.70 18.37
N LEU A 499 26.90 -13.25 18.09
CA LEU A 499 25.61 -12.63 18.38
C LEU A 499 25.33 -12.60 19.89
N LEU A 500 25.71 -13.64 20.64
CA LEU A 500 25.60 -13.64 22.11
C LEU A 500 26.59 -12.67 22.76
N LEU A 501 27.81 -12.53 22.23
CA LEU A 501 28.76 -11.52 22.69
C LEU A 501 28.32 -10.10 22.34
N LEU A 502 27.77 -9.87 21.14
CA LEU A 502 27.19 -8.59 20.75
C LEU A 502 25.92 -8.28 21.55
N VAL A 503 25.05 -9.25 21.81
CA VAL A 503 23.88 -9.08 22.68
C VAL A 503 24.32 -8.80 24.12
N ALA A 504 25.38 -9.44 24.64
CA ALA A 504 25.91 -9.11 25.97
C ALA A 504 26.48 -7.68 26.05
N VAL A 505 27.24 -7.25 25.02
CA VAL A 505 27.75 -5.87 24.92
C VAL A 505 26.60 -4.86 24.76
N VAL A 506 25.59 -5.18 23.96
CA VAL A 506 24.38 -4.36 23.80
C VAL A 506 23.53 -4.36 25.07
N TYR A 507 23.45 -5.44 25.85
CA TYR A 507 22.72 -5.46 27.12
C TYR A 507 23.44 -4.64 28.23
N VAL A 508 24.76 -4.50 28.12
CA VAL A 508 25.56 -3.61 29.00
C VAL A 508 25.53 -2.15 28.53
N ALA A 509 25.42 -1.90 27.22
CA ALA A 509 25.39 -0.54 26.64
C ALA A 509 23.97 0.06 26.53
N ALA A 510 22.94 -0.76 26.35
CA ALA A 510 21.54 -0.34 26.25
C ALA A 510 20.86 -0.35 27.63
N ARG A 511 21.23 0.62 28.48
CA ARG A 511 20.24 1.11 29.44
C ARG A 511 19.12 1.78 28.63
N PRO A 512 17.84 1.44 28.84
CA PRO A 512 16.76 2.15 28.18
C PRO A 512 16.74 3.60 28.70
N ASP A 513 16.78 4.57 27.80
CA ASP A 513 16.39 5.94 28.16
C ASP A 513 14.96 5.91 28.67
N GLU A 514 14.79 6.28 29.94
CA GLU A 514 13.49 6.19 30.59
C GLU A 514 12.52 7.20 29.95
N ALA A 515 11.39 6.71 29.44
CA ALA A 515 10.37 7.55 28.82
C ALA A 515 9.98 8.73 29.73
N GLN A 516 10.17 9.96 29.23
CA GLN A 516 9.82 11.20 29.92
C GLN A 516 8.30 11.27 30.19
N TYR A 517 7.90 12.02 31.21
CA TYR A 517 6.50 12.35 31.43
C TYR A 517 5.93 13.20 30.28
N THR A 518 4.61 13.26 30.14
CA THR A 518 4.00 13.86 28.94
C THR A 518 4.24 15.37 28.87
N ASN A 519 4.96 15.83 27.84
CA ASN A 519 5.24 17.27 27.61
C ASN A 519 4.02 18.04 27.06
N LYS A 520 2.83 17.41 27.01
CA LYS A 520 1.58 17.97 26.47
C LYS A 520 1.09 19.20 27.26
N PHE A 521 1.56 19.34 28.50
CA PHE A 521 1.11 20.31 29.48
C PHE A 521 2.22 21.30 29.91
N ASP A 522 3.34 21.32 29.19
CA ASP A 522 4.51 22.16 29.51
C ASP A 522 4.33 23.66 29.19
N ASN A 523 3.22 24.03 28.54
CA ASN A 523 2.91 25.41 28.15
C ASN A 523 1.74 26.01 28.96
N ILE A 524 1.40 25.43 30.12
CA ILE A 524 0.39 26.00 31.04
C ILE A 524 0.89 27.31 31.63
N ASN A 525 0.03 28.34 31.65
CA ASN A 525 0.33 29.61 32.30
C ASN A 525 0.18 29.50 33.84
N VAL A 526 1.24 28.99 34.48
CA VAL A 526 1.27 28.75 35.94
C VAL A 526 1.07 30.03 36.75
N ASP A 527 1.53 31.19 36.25
CA ASP A 527 1.39 32.46 36.97
C ASP A 527 -0.07 32.90 37.11
N GLU A 528 -0.89 32.66 36.09
CA GLU A 528 -2.34 32.92 36.14
C GLU A 528 -3.04 32.02 37.16
N ILE A 529 -2.62 30.75 37.27
CA ILE A 529 -3.14 29.80 38.27
C ILE A 529 -2.75 30.22 39.69
N LEU A 530 -1.50 30.67 39.90
CA LEU A 530 -1.02 31.10 41.22
C LEU A 530 -1.60 32.45 41.66
N GLN A 531 -1.85 33.37 40.73
CA GLN A 531 -2.51 34.66 41.02
C GLN A 531 -4.01 34.50 41.27
N SER A 532 -4.66 33.50 40.67
CA SER A 532 -6.10 33.27 40.81
C SER A 532 -6.41 32.28 41.92
N ASP A 533 -6.78 32.79 43.10
CA ASP A 533 -7.23 31.98 44.24
C ASP A 533 -8.34 30.97 43.87
N ARG A 534 -9.20 31.28 42.89
CA ARG A 534 -10.23 30.35 42.39
C ARG A 534 -9.61 29.18 41.64
N LEU A 535 -8.62 29.41 40.77
CA LEU A 535 -7.94 28.35 40.03
C LEU A 535 -7.09 27.52 40.98
N LEU A 536 -6.26 28.15 41.80
CA LEU A 536 -5.41 27.49 42.79
C LEU A 536 -6.21 26.53 43.70
N ASN A 537 -7.36 26.97 44.22
CA ASN A 537 -8.24 26.13 45.03
C ASN A 537 -8.82 24.92 44.26
N ASN A 538 -9.05 25.03 42.94
CA ASN A 538 -9.53 23.90 42.13
C ASN A 538 -8.42 22.85 41.93
N TYR A 539 -7.18 23.27 41.65
CA TYR A 539 -6.04 22.35 41.57
C TYR A 539 -5.72 21.73 42.93
N PHE A 540 -5.79 22.51 44.03
CA PHE A 540 -5.64 21.98 45.40
C PHE A 540 -6.70 20.91 45.72
N LYS A 541 -7.99 21.19 45.50
CA LYS A 541 -9.07 20.20 45.72
C LYS A 541 -8.94 18.96 44.85
N CYS A 542 -8.43 19.10 43.62
CA CYS A 542 -8.13 17.97 42.75
C CYS A 542 -7.06 17.03 43.37
N LEU A 543 -5.93 17.60 43.83
CA LEU A 543 -4.87 16.84 44.50
C LEU A 543 -5.37 16.22 45.82
N MET A 544 -6.16 16.96 46.60
CA MET A 544 -6.75 16.47 47.85
C MET A 544 -7.87 15.45 47.68
N GLU A 545 -8.40 15.24 46.46
CA GLU A 545 -9.56 14.36 46.14
C GLU A 545 -10.92 14.88 46.63
N GLU A 546 -10.98 16.18 46.93
CA GLU A 546 -12.16 16.88 47.44
C GLU A 546 -12.96 17.62 46.34
N GLY A 547 -12.57 17.48 45.06
CA GLY A 547 -13.20 18.22 43.97
C GLY A 547 -12.89 17.69 42.57
N ARG A 548 -13.50 18.35 41.57
CA ARG A 548 -13.32 18.01 40.14
C ARG A 548 -11.92 18.42 39.66
N CYS A 549 -11.24 17.53 38.98
CA CYS A 549 -9.94 17.78 38.35
C CYS A 549 -10.08 18.27 36.91
N THR A 550 -9.19 19.19 36.50
CA THR A 550 -8.89 19.45 35.08
C THR A 550 -8.10 18.28 34.49
N ALA A 551 -7.98 18.20 33.15
CA ALA A 551 -7.16 17.17 32.50
C ALA A 551 -5.70 17.21 32.99
N GLU A 552 -5.17 18.42 33.15
CA GLU A 552 -3.83 18.73 33.65
C GLU A 552 -3.66 18.32 35.12
N GLY A 553 -4.61 18.71 35.98
CA GLY A 553 -4.60 18.36 37.40
C GLY A 553 -4.69 16.85 37.64
N ASN A 554 -5.46 16.13 36.81
CA ASN A 554 -5.52 14.67 36.82
C ASN A 554 -4.16 14.04 36.47
N GLU A 555 -3.45 14.57 35.48
CA GLU A 555 -2.15 14.02 35.07
C GLU A 555 -1.06 14.31 36.11
N LEU A 556 -1.00 15.54 36.62
CA LEU A 556 -0.14 15.92 37.74
C LEU A 556 -0.38 15.01 38.96
N LYS A 557 -1.64 14.78 39.32
CA LYS A 557 -2.03 13.94 40.46
C LYS A 557 -1.54 12.48 40.32
N LYS A 558 -1.54 11.91 39.11
CA LYS A 558 -1.02 10.55 38.85
C LYS A 558 0.51 10.50 38.92
N VAL A 559 1.18 11.51 38.38
CA VAL A 559 2.65 11.54 38.24
C VAL A 559 3.32 11.88 39.58
N LEU A 560 2.71 12.75 40.39
CA LEU A 560 3.31 13.32 41.60
C LEU A 560 3.90 12.29 42.60
N PRO A 561 3.24 11.16 42.95
CA PRO A 561 3.82 10.16 43.85
C PRO A 561 5.06 9.48 43.27
N ASN A 562 5.08 9.24 41.95
CA ASN A 562 6.22 8.63 41.27
C ASN A 562 7.38 9.62 41.14
N ALA A 563 7.09 10.89 40.80
CA ALA A 563 8.09 11.95 40.69
C ALA A 563 8.79 12.24 42.04
N LEU A 564 8.06 12.23 43.15
CA LEU A 564 8.64 12.37 44.50
C LEU A 564 9.57 11.19 44.86
N ALA A 565 9.19 9.96 44.48
CA ALA A 565 9.98 8.77 44.73
C ALA A 565 11.26 8.67 43.87
N THR A 566 11.25 9.23 42.65
CA THR A 566 12.32 9.11 41.65
C THR A 566 13.09 10.40 41.36
N ASP A 567 13.06 11.39 42.27
CA ASP A 567 13.76 12.68 42.09
C ASP A 567 13.40 13.42 40.79
N CYS A 568 12.16 13.26 40.31
CA CYS A 568 11.68 13.82 39.05
C CYS A 568 12.55 13.40 37.84
N GLN A 569 13.18 12.22 37.85
CA GLN A 569 14.13 11.76 36.81
C GLN A 569 13.53 11.80 35.38
N LYS A 570 12.21 11.65 35.24
CA LYS A 570 11.47 11.67 33.97
C LYS A 570 10.83 13.03 33.64
N CYS A 571 10.99 14.03 34.50
CA CYS A 571 10.40 15.36 34.31
C CYS A 571 11.17 16.18 33.28
N SER A 572 10.46 16.95 32.46
CA SER A 572 11.09 17.95 31.59
C SER A 572 11.70 19.09 32.42
N GLU A 573 12.68 19.82 31.86
CA GLU A 573 13.27 20.97 32.56
C GLU A 573 12.22 22.05 32.87
N LYS A 574 11.26 22.29 31.96
CA LYS A 574 10.11 23.17 32.21
C LYS A 574 9.28 22.71 33.41
N GLN A 575 8.98 21.42 33.53
CA GLN A 575 8.24 20.86 34.65
C GLN A 575 8.98 21.06 35.99
N LYS A 576 10.31 20.93 36.00
CA LYS A 576 11.17 21.18 37.18
C LYS A 576 11.13 22.66 37.59
N GLU A 577 11.26 23.59 36.65
CA GLU A 577 11.16 25.04 36.90
C GLU A 577 9.78 25.44 37.43
N ILE A 578 8.71 24.95 36.80
CA ILE A 578 7.31 25.15 37.22
C ILE A 578 7.11 24.65 38.65
N THR A 579 7.55 23.43 38.96
CA THR A 579 7.39 22.82 40.29
C THR A 579 8.11 23.66 41.36
N LYS A 580 9.34 24.12 41.08
CA LYS A 580 10.09 25.01 41.99
C LYS A 580 9.36 26.34 42.23
N LYS A 581 8.74 26.93 41.20
CA LYS A 581 7.95 28.16 41.29
C LYS A 581 6.69 27.98 42.15
N VAL A 582 5.95 26.89 41.93
CA VAL A 582 4.72 26.55 42.68
C VAL A 582 5.02 26.27 44.15
N ILE A 583 6.04 25.45 44.46
CA ILE A 583 6.42 25.15 45.86
C ILE A 583 6.80 26.44 46.60
N LYS A 584 7.64 27.29 45.99
CA LYS A 584 8.05 28.58 46.58
C LYS A 584 6.86 29.50 46.86
N PHE A 585 5.87 29.54 45.95
CA PHE A 585 4.66 30.32 46.17
C PHE A 585 3.80 29.75 47.30
N LEU A 586 3.58 28.44 47.34
CA LEU A 586 2.73 27.77 48.33
C LEU A 586 3.31 27.89 49.75
N VAL A 587 4.62 27.66 49.94
CA VAL A 587 5.24 27.79 51.27
C VAL A 587 5.15 29.23 51.78
N ASN A 588 5.48 30.21 50.94
CA ASN A 588 5.59 31.61 51.39
C ASN A 588 4.22 32.31 51.53
N ASN A 589 3.23 31.99 50.68
CA ASN A 589 1.95 32.71 50.63
C ASN A 589 0.74 31.90 51.13
N LYS A 590 0.81 30.56 51.13
CA LYS A 590 -0.33 29.68 51.45
C LYS A 590 0.10 28.44 52.30
N PRO A 591 0.80 28.64 53.44
CA PRO A 591 1.43 27.54 54.19
C PRO A 591 0.45 26.47 54.69
N GLU A 592 -0.82 26.82 54.95
CA GLU A 592 -1.84 25.82 55.32
C GLU A 592 -2.16 24.82 54.19
N MET A 593 -2.19 25.28 52.93
CA MET A 593 -2.38 24.39 51.78
C MET A 593 -1.12 23.54 51.54
N TRP A 594 0.07 24.11 51.74
CA TRP A 594 1.32 23.36 51.67
C TRP A 594 1.36 22.22 52.69
N ASN A 595 1.06 22.50 53.96
CA ASN A 595 1.08 21.49 55.02
C ASN A 595 0.08 20.35 54.73
N LYS A 596 -1.15 20.66 54.29
CA LYS A 596 -2.15 19.63 53.92
C LYS A 596 -1.70 18.74 52.75
N LEU A 597 -1.01 19.31 51.75
CA LEU A 597 -0.43 18.53 50.65
C LEU A 597 0.76 17.68 51.13
N ALA A 598 1.61 18.22 52.00
CA ALA A 598 2.73 17.50 52.58
C ALA A 598 2.26 16.30 53.43
N ASP A 599 1.25 16.49 54.28
CA ASP A 599 0.69 15.40 55.09
C ASP A 599 0.03 14.30 54.22
N LYS A 600 -0.51 14.66 53.04
CA LYS A 600 -1.11 13.68 52.10
C LYS A 600 -0.07 12.89 51.29
N TYR A 601 0.98 13.55 50.81
CA TYR A 601 1.95 12.95 49.86
C TYR A 601 3.30 12.56 50.50
N ASP A 602 3.61 13.03 51.70
CA ASP A 602 4.79 12.68 52.49
C ASP A 602 4.47 12.54 54.00
N PRO A 603 3.54 11.65 54.40
CA PRO A 603 3.14 11.47 55.81
C PRO A 603 4.31 11.02 56.71
N GLU A 604 5.33 10.37 56.14
CA GLU A 604 6.54 9.93 56.85
C GLU A 604 7.64 11.02 56.93
N ARG A 605 7.43 12.20 56.32
CA ARG A 605 8.42 13.31 56.20
C ARG A 605 9.74 12.92 55.53
N LYS A 606 9.70 11.84 54.73
CA LYS A 606 10.85 11.23 54.06
C LYS A 606 11.38 12.14 52.95
N TYR A 607 10.48 12.74 52.16
CA TYR A 607 10.85 13.64 51.08
C TYR A 607 11.21 15.04 51.60
N ARG A 608 10.51 15.52 52.64
CA ARG A 608 10.82 16.79 53.33
C ARG A 608 12.28 16.81 53.80
N THR A 609 12.73 15.72 54.43
CA THR A 609 14.13 15.57 54.88
C THR A 609 15.10 15.43 53.70
N LYS A 610 14.72 14.72 52.63
CA LYS A 610 15.56 14.50 51.44
C LYS A 610 15.89 15.80 50.69
N TYR A 611 14.91 16.69 50.53
CA TYR A 611 15.06 17.93 49.75
C TYR A 611 15.39 19.19 50.59
N GLU A 612 15.55 19.07 51.91
CA GLU A 612 15.80 20.19 52.83
C GLU A 612 16.96 21.10 52.37
N GLN A 613 18.05 20.51 51.88
CA GLN A 613 19.22 21.24 51.39
C GLN A 613 18.96 21.98 50.07
N GLU A 614 18.09 21.46 49.20
CA GLU A 614 17.71 22.13 47.95
C GLU A 614 16.69 23.25 48.21
N ALA A 615 15.73 23.03 49.12
CA ALA A 615 14.81 24.06 49.58
C ALA A 615 15.55 25.28 50.16
N LYS A 616 16.53 25.04 51.03
CA LYS A 616 17.42 26.09 51.58
C LYS A 616 18.17 26.86 50.50
N LYS A 617 18.67 26.18 49.45
CA LYS A 617 19.32 26.85 48.28
C LYS A 617 18.36 27.72 47.46
N ILE A 618 17.06 27.40 47.44
CA ILE A 618 16.03 28.15 46.70
C ILE A 618 15.42 29.29 47.55
N GLY A 619 15.81 29.39 48.83
CA GLY A 619 15.29 30.38 49.78
C GLY A 619 13.90 30.02 50.28
N ILE A 620 13.69 28.75 50.61
CA ILE A 620 12.45 28.20 51.16
C ILE A 620 12.79 27.55 52.51
N GLU A 621 12.18 28.03 53.59
CA GLU A 621 12.24 27.37 54.90
C GLU A 621 11.12 26.32 54.94
N VAL A 622 11.52 25.04 55.05
CA VAL A 622 10.64 23.85 54.99
C VAL A 622 10.80 23.02 56.25
#